data_AF-A0A4U1I970-F1
#
_entry.id   AF-A0A4U1I970-F1
#
_cell.length_a   1.000
_cell.length_b   1.000
_cell.length_c   1.000
_cell.angle_alpha   90.00
_cell.angle_beta   90.00
_cell.angle_gamma   90.00
#
_symmetry.space_group_name_H-M   'P 1'
#
loop_
_entity.id
_entity.type
_entity.pdbx_description
1 polymer ?
#
loop_
_entity_poly.entity_id
_entity_poly.type
_entity_poly.pdbx_seq_one_letter_code
_entity_poly.pdbx_strand_id
1 'polypeptide(L)'
;MLDELLLDESDCRKQPNSLQLFGYDIDYAKQEQLRREATQLWKDASSEEKAQHKGDIQHFFRHRGVLDRLTAAYGLAKNYYLTTSEVVERVKTGPGPDMLPLPDLYPEQALLELMENLENSRHVQELYRLRKRRTGSERNSGVANEEATKIKNCLRQGRELYLAGKVGSLMVKPLNFFYSITAYAYAIILVNNPIRFALETLPGSHGLDFIMDGLKIQFGGDIPHGTFSEMVFSFPTLDRREARLDFVQDNVATLREFHQFRCTTTWGTLLSMVPELRDYYRLVTKRPSRTHPLEISQERSVRGLYRFHIGDGERQPNRADIERSFPETTISEKHGQALVDVPASNLHQIRACITTDARGKSWYIENPFFPITLPEACLHFRITSPTPVLTPRVPRAQAPRRKEPQHVYGTTSGSHSCGGLAY
;
A
#
# COMPACT_ATOMS: atom_id res chain seq x y z
N MET A 1 8.96 -18.60 23.55
CA MET A 1 8.81 -18.67 22.07
C MET A 1 7.35 -18.77 21.62
N LEU A 2 6.59 -19.83 21.94
CA LEU A 2 5.17 -19.90 21.51
C LEU A 2 4.32 -18.83 22.22
N ASP A 3 4.50 -18.66 23.53
CA ASP A 3 3.80 -17.63 24.30
C ASP A 3 4.13 -16.21 23.82
N GLU A 4 5.36 -15.97 23.35
CA GLU A 4 5.80 -14.69 22.76
C GLU A 4 5.17 -14.44 21.38
N LEU A 5 5.01 -15.49 20.56
CA LEU A 5 4.37 -15.39 19.24
C LEU A 5 2.87 -15.09 19.35
N LEU A 6 2.26 -15.52 20.46
CA LEU A 6 0.86 -15.31 20.78
C LEU A 6 0.59 -14.08 21.65
N LEU A 7 1.63 -13.31 22.01
CA LEU A 7 1.44 -12.01 22.65
C LEU A 7 0.58 -11.15 21.75
N ASP A 8 -0.32 -10.41 22.38
CA ASP A 8 -1.26 -9.54 21.71
C ASP A 8 -1.06 -8.12 22.24
N GLU A 9 -0.05 -7.45 21.70
CA GLU A 9 0.38 -6.13 22.11
C GLU A 9 0.62 -5.26 20.88
N SER A 10 0.10 -4.04 20.95
CA SER A 10 0.35 -3.01 19.95
C SER A 10 0.42 -1.65 20.62
N ASP A 11 1.29 -0.80 20.11
CA ASP A 11 1.48 0.56 20.60
C ASP A 11 1.87 1.47 19.43
N CYS A 12 1.15 2.57 19.24
CA CYS A 12 1.41 3.55 18.19
C CYS A 12 1.72 4.91 18.83
N ARG A 13 2.95 5.37 18.63
CA ARG A 13 3.43 6.63 19.21
C ARG A 13 3.79 7.63 18.12
N LYS A 14 3.31 8.85 18.29
CA LYS A 14 3.70 9.97 17.45
C LYS A 14 5.21 10.22 17.56
N GLN A 15 5.88 10.37 16.42
CA GLN A 15 7.32 10.60 16.33
C GLN A 15 7.60 12.06 15.94
N PRO A 16 8.57 12.72 16.61
CA PRO A 16 8.93 14.10 16.27
C PRO A 16 9.72 14.22 14.96
N ASN A 17 10.47 13.18 14.58
CA ASN A 17 11.37 13.17 13.42
C ASN A 17 10.85 12.26 12.31
N SER A 18 9.62 12.50 11.83
CA SER A 18 9.00 11.69 10.77
C SER A 18 9.72 11.84 9.42
N LEU A 19 9.91 10.72 8.72
CA LEU A 19 10.30 10.75 7.31
C LEU A 19 9.08 11.12 6.46
N GLN A 20 9.04 12.37 5.99
CA GLN A 20 7.93 12.89 5.21
C GLN A 20 8.06 12.49 3.73
N LEU A 21 6.98 11.94 3.17
CA LEU A 21 6.83 11.69 1.73
C LEU A 21 5.90 12.71 1.05
N PHE A 22 5.14 13.44 1.86
CA PHE A 22 4.10 14.38 1.46
C PHE A 22 4.32 15.75 2.12
N GLY A 23 4.11 16.81 1.35
CA GLY A 23 4.18 18.20 1.83
C GLY A 23 2.78 18.76 1.91
N TYR A 24 2.22 18.81 3.12
CA TYR A 24 0.81 19.18 3.34
C TYR A 24 0.57 20.69 3.28
N ASP A 25 1.60 21.49 3.57
CA ASP A 25 1.48 22.94 3.74
C ASP A 25 1.60 23.73 2.43
N ILE A 26 1.96 23.07 1.33
CA ILE A 26 2.23 23.70 0.05
C ILE A 26 1.17 23.27 -0.96
N ASP A 27 0.40 24.24 -1.46
CA ASP A 27 -0.52 24.04 -2.57
C ASP A 27 0.26 23.93 -3.90
N TYR A 28 0.50 22.70 -4.34
CA TYR A 28 1.18 22.40 -5.59
C TYR A 28 0.48 22.98 -6.82
N ALA A 29 -0.86 22.95 -6.87
CA ALA A 29 -1.61 23.42 -8.03
C ALA A 29 -1.46 24.94 -8.20
N LYS A 30 -1.53 25.67 -7.09
CA LYS A 30 -1.26 27.11 -7.06
C LYS A 30 0.18 27.44 -7.45
N GLN A 31 1.16 26.66 -6.99
CA GLN A 31 2.57 26.85 -7.37
C GLN A 31 2.80 26.63 -8.87
N GLU A 32 2.16 25.63 -9.47
CA GLU A 32 2.22 25.41 -10.92
C GLU A 32 1.51 26.52 -11.71
N GLN A 33 0.40 27.05 -11.21
CA GLN A 33 -0.26 28.21 -11.81
C GLN A 33 0.64 29.45 -11.77
N LEU A 34 1.19 29.81 -10.60
CA LEU A 34 2.13 30.91 -10.44
C LEU A 34 3.34 30.77 -11.38
N ARG A 35 3.85 29.55 -11.54
CA ARG A 35 4.95 29.28 -12.47
C ARG A 35 4.56 29.49 -13.93
N ARG A 36 3.35 29.09 -14.34
CA ARG A 36 2.84 29.31 -15.71
C ARG A 36 2.68 30.81 -15.98
N GLU A 37 2.08 31.54 -15.06
CA GLU A 37 1.92 33.00 -15.13
C GLU A 37 3.29 33.69 -15.21
N ALA A 38 4.23 33.31 -14.33
CA ALA A 38 5.59 33.85 -14.35
C ALA A 38 6.34 33.51 -15.65
N THR A 39 6.12 32.31 -16.21
CA THR A 39 6.73 31.92 -17.50
C THR A 39 6.20 32.78 -18.64
N GLN A 40 4.89 33.08 -18.64
CA GLN A 40 4.28 33.94 -19.65
C GLN A 40 4.77 35.39 -19.51
N LEU A 41 4.77 35.94 -18.30
CA LEU A 41 5.33 37.26 -18.01
C LEU A 41 6.81 37.37 -18.42
N TRP A 42 7.61 36.32 -18.18
CA TRP A 42 9.01 36.29 -18.62
C TRP A 42 9.14 36.29 -20.15
N LYS A 43 8.27 35.58 -20.87
CA LYS A 43 8.28 35.61 -22.35
C LYS A 43 7.99 37.01 -22.86
N ASP A 44 7.00 37.67 -22.28
CA ASP A 44 6.50 38.98 -22.68
C ASP A 44 7.36 40.14 -22.16
N ALA A 45 8.25 39.89 -21.19
CA ALA A 45 9.16 40.90 -20.62
C ALA A 45 10.19 41.42 -21.63
N SER A 46 10.46 42.72 -21.52
CA SER A 46 11.48 43.43 -22.29
C SER A 46 12.90 42.95 -21.96
N SER A 47 13.86 43.23 -22.85
CA SER A 47 15.27 42.90 -22.62
C SER A 47 15.84 43.58 -21.36
N GLU A 48 15.35 44.76 -21.00
CA GLU A 48 15.74 45.51 -19.81
C GLU A 48 15.24 44.82 -18.52
N GLU A 49 13.97 44.40 -18.49
CA GLU A 49 13.40 43.64 -17.37
C GLU A 49 14.10 42.28 -17.21
N LYS A 50 14.41 41.61 -18.32
CA LYS A 50 15.19 40.36 -18.28
C LYS A 50 16.60 40.60 -17.73
N ALA A 51 17.23 41.71 -18.08
CA ALA A 51 18.55 42.08 -17.58
C ALA A 51 18.57 42.34 -16.07
N GLN A 52 17.48 42.88 -15.48
CA GLN A 52 17.33 43.03 -14.02
C GLN A 52 17.43 41.69 -13.28
N HIS A 53 17.10 40.59 -13.95
CA HIS A 53 17.21 39.23 -13.44
C HIS A 53 18.39 38.46 -14.06
N LYS A 54 19.42 39.16 -14.54
CA LYS A 54 20.63 38.58 -15.17
C LYS A 54 20.34 37.69 -16.38
N GLY A 55 19.19 37.87 -17.04
CA GLY A 55 18.74 37.03 -18.14
C GLY A 55 18.33 35.60 -17.73
N ASP A 56 18.25 35.31 -16.44
CA ASP A 56 17.91 33.98 -15.94
C ASP A 56 16.48 33.94 -15.37
N ILE A 57 15.66 33.07 -15.97
CA ILE A 57 14.29 32.83 -15.56
C ILE A 57 14.18 32.29 -14.13
N GLN A 58 15.19 31.57 -13.61
CA GLN A 58 15.17 31.07 -12.24
C GLN A 58 15.27 32.20 -11.22
N HIS A 59 16.08 33.22 -11.50
CA HIS A 59 16.14 34.43 -10.67
C HIS A 59 14.81 35.17 -10.67
N PHE A 60 14.15 35.26 -11.83
CA PHE A 60 12.80 35.82 -11.95
C PHE A 60 11.75 35.03 -11.15
N PHE A 61 11.78 33.69 -11.25
CA PHE A 61 10.89 32.81 -10.50
C PHE A 61 11.05 32.97 -8.98
N ARG A 62 12.30 33.04 -8.48
CA ARG A 62 12.56 33.28 -7.05
C ARG A 62 12.01 34.63 -6.59
N HIS A 63 12.21 35.69 -7.39
CA HIS A 63 11.69 37.03 -7.08
C HIS A 63 10.15 37.06 -7.03
N ARG A 64 9.48 36.24 -7.84
CA ARG A 64 8.01 36.08 -7.87
C ARG A 64 7.48 35.08 -6.82
N GLY A 65 8.33 34.52 -5.97
CA GLY A 65 7.94 33.54 -4.95
C GLY A 65 7.52 32.17 -5.52
N VAL A 66 7.93 31.84 -6.74
CA VAL A 66 7.68 30.52 -7.35
C VAL A 66 8.64 29.51 -6.72
N LEU A 67 8.10 28.43 -6.16
CA LEU A 67 8.90 27.37 -5.56
C LEU A 67 9.79 26.68 -6.61
N ASP A 68 11.06 26.47 -6.24
CA ASP A 68 12.03 25.80 -7.10
C ASP A 68 11.76 24.29 -7.15
N ARG A 69 11.73 23.73 -8.37
CA ARG A 69 11.47 22.31 -8.63
C ARG A 69 12.53 21.39 -8.07
N LEU A 70 13.74 21.90 -7.84
CA LEU A 70 14.85 21.14 -7.28
C LEU A 70 14.77 21.02 -5.75
N THR A 71 13.86 21.74 -5.10
CA THR A 71 13.68 21.65 -3.65
C THR A 71 12.92 20.38 -3.26
N ALA A 72 13.30 19.78 -2.12
CA ALA A 72 12.56 18.65 -1.55
C ALA A 72 11.08 19.02 -1.31
N ALA A 73 10.81 20.24 -0.84
CA ALA A 73 9.47 20.76 -0.59
C ALA A 73 8.56 20.67 -1.84
N TYR A 74 9.09 20.98 -3.03
CA TYR A 74 8.34 20.85 -4.28
C TYR A 74 7.98 19.39 -4.58
N GLY A 75 8.94 18.47 -4.41
CA GLY A 75 8.71 17.03 -4.60
C GLY A 75 7.65 16.47 -3.63
N LEU A 76 7.72 16.85 -2.36
CA LEU A 76 6.77 16.47 -1.33
C LEU A 76 5.36 17.00 -1.61
N ALA A 77 5.24 18.27 -2.03
CA ALA A 77 3.96 18.89 -2.40
C ALA A 77 3.35 18.22 -3.65
N LYS A 78 4.19 17.89 -4.64
CA LYS A 78 3.78 17.16 -5.84
C LYS A 78 3.21 15.78 -5.48
N ASN A 79 3.92 15.03 -4.63
CA ASN A 79 3.47 13.71 -4.20
C ASN A 79 2.10 13.78 -3.52
N TYR A 80 1.90 14.76 -2.64
CA TYR A 80 0.63 14.95 -1.95
C TYR A 80 -0.49 15.25 -2.95
N TYR A 81 -0.27 16.20 -3.85
CA TYR A 81 -1.23 16.56 -4.89
C TYR A 81 -1.61 15.40 -5.80
N LEU A 82 -0.65 14.58 -6.24
CA LEU A 82 -0.92 13.42 -7.08
C LEU A 82 -1.79 12.40 -6.34
N THR A 83 -1.47 12.11 -5.08
CA THR A 83 -2.24 11.17 -4.25
C THR A 83 -3.65 11.68 -3.97
N THR A 84 -3.81 12.93 -3.53
CA THR A 84 -5.14 13.47 -3.22
C THR A 84 -6.00 13.61 -4.46
N SER A 85 -5.41 14.01 -5.60
CA SER A 85 -6.14 14.10 -6.87
C SER A 85 -6.62 12.74 -7.36
N GLU A 86 -5.83 11.68 -7.13
CA GLU A 86 -6.23 10.31 -7.42
C GLU A 86 -7.39 9.85 -6.52
N VAL A 87 -7.33 10.14 -5.23
CA VAL A 87 -8.39 9.80 -4.26
C VAL A 87 -9.70 10.50 -4.58
N VAL A 88 -9.67 11.81 -4.86
CA VAL A 88 -10.85 12.58 -5.26
C VAL A 88 -11.51 11.95 -6.48
N GLU A 89 -10.73 11.52 -7.48
CA GLU A 89 -11.32 10.90 -8.66
C GLU A 89 -11.85 9.49 -8.38
N ARG A 90 -11.18 8.68 -7.55
CA ARG A 90 -11.70 7.37 -7.14
C ARG A 90 -13.02 7.48 -6.37
N VAL A 91 -13.13 8.43 -5.44
CA VAL A 91 -14.37 8.68 -4.69
C VAL A 91 -15.49 9.12 -5.63
N LYS A 92 -15.18 9.95 -6.62
CA LYS A 92 -16.16 10.44 -7.61
C LYS A 92 -16.61 9.36 -8.60
N THR A 93 -15.69 8.53 -9.10
CA THR A 93 -16.03 7.46 -10.07
C THR A 93 -16.63 6.22 -9.41
N GLY A 94 -16.46 6.08 -8.10
CA GLY A 94 -16.77 4.84 -7.39
C GLY A 94 -15.67 3.77 -7.55
N PRO A 95 -15.91 2.58 -6.97
CA PRO A 95 -14.89 1.54 -6.85
C PRO A 95 -14.45 0.96 -8.20
N GLY A 96 -13.24 0.41 -8.26
CA GLY A 96 -12.69 -0.34 -9.41
C GLY A 96 -13.56 -1.52 -9.87
N PRO A 97 -13.32 -2.12 -11.04
CA PRO A 97 -14.14 -3.22 -11.56
C PRO A 97 -14.23 -4.43 -10.62
N ASP A 98 -15.28 -5.23 -10.82
CA ASP A 98 -15.62 -6.36 -9.96
C ASP A 98 -14.47 -7.36 -9.81
N MET A 99 -14.30 -7.84 -8.59
CA MET A 99 -13.39 -8.95 -8.30
C MET A 99 -14.02 -10.24 -8.83
N LEU A 100 -13.23 -11.07 -9.50
CA LEU A 100 -13.66 -12.40 -9.90
C LEU A 100 -13.77 -13.27 -8.63
N PRO A 101 -14.96 -13.73 -8.23
CA PRO A 101 -15.07 -14.64 -7.09
C PRO A 101 -14.38 -15.95 -7.46
N LEU A 102 -13.50 -16.43 -6.58
CA LEU A 102 -12.89 -17.75 -6.72
C LEU A 102 -13.75 -18.74 -5.91
N PRO A 103 -14.41 -19.71 -6.56
CA PRO A 103 -15.10 -20.79 -5.85
C PRO A 103 -14.17 -21.51 -4.87
N ASP A 104 -14.74 -21.98 -3.74
CA ASP A 104 -14.04 -22.70 -2.66
C ASP A 104 -13.20 -23.91 -3.13
N LEU A 105 -13.49 -24.43 -4.33
CA LEU A 105 -12.87 -25.62 -4.93
C LEU A 105 -12.21 -25.32 -6.28
N TYR A 106 -11.60 -24.15 -6.47
CA TYR A 106 -10.74 -23.97 -7.64
C TYR A 106 -9.47 -24.82 -7.49
N PRO A 107 -9.16 -25.71 -8.46
CA PRO A 107 -7.87 -26.38 -8.47
C PRO A 107 -6.79 -25.31 -8.60
N GLU A 108 -5.81 -25.31 -7.70
CA GLU A 108 -4.70 -24.35 -7.67
C GLU A 108 -4.04 -24.17 -9.05
N GLN A 109 -3.98 -25.25 -9.83
CA GLN A 109 -3.48 -25.25 -11.21
C GLN A 109 -4.21 -24.23 -12.11
N ALA A 110 -5.54 -24.15 -12.02
CA ALA A 110 -6.32 -23.20 -12.81
C ALA A 110 -6.07 -21.75 -12.38
N LEU A 111 -5.79 -21.51 -11.08
CA LEU A 111 -5.38 -20.18 -10.60
C LEU A 111 -4.00 -19.80 -11.15
N LEU A 112 -3.07 -20.75 -11.18
CA LEU A 112 -1.73 -20.54 -11.73
C LEU A 112 -1.77 -20.25 -13.24
N GLU A 113 -2.60 -20.98 -13.99
CA GLU A 113 -2.83 -20.72 -15.42
C GLU A 113 -3.50 -19.35 -15.66
N LEU A 114 -4.44 -18.96 -14.81
CA LEU A 114 -5.02 -17.62 -14.88
C LEU A 114 -3.95 -16.54 -14.61
N MET A 115 -3.09 -16.76 -13.63
CA MET A 115 -1.98 -15.86 -13.32
C MET A 115 -0.95 -15.79 -14.46
N GLU A 116 -0.64 -16.91 -15.11
CA GLU A 116 0.18 -16.95 -16.33
C GLU A 116 -0.39 -16.07 -17.43
N ASN A 117 -1.71 -16.10 -17.64
CA ASN A 117 -2.37 -15.26 -18.64
C ASN A 117 -2.30 -13.75 -18.32
N LEU A 118 -2.10 -13.39 -17.05
CA LEU A 118 -1.88 -12.00 -16.61
C LEU A 118 -0.43 -11.53 -16.83
N GLU A 119 0.51 -12.43 -17.16
CA GLU A 119 1.90 -12.12 -17.48
C GLU A 119 2.04 -11.58 -18.92
N ASN A 120 1.25 -10.55 -19.25
CA ASN A 120 1.25 -9.87 -20.54
C ASN A 120 1.43 -8.36 -20.36
N SER A 121 2.41 -7.75 -21.04
CA SER A 121 2.70 -6.32 -20.94
C SER A 121 1.49 -5.43 -21.32
N ARG A 122 0.65 -5.87 -22.26
CA ARG A 122 -0.56 -5.14 -22.65
C ARG A 122 -1.61 -5.18 -21.55
N HIS A 123 -1.85 -6.35 -20.94
CA HIS A 123 -2.78 -6.47 -19.80
C HIS A 123 -2.28 -5.64 -18.62
N VAL A 124 -0.98 -5.59 -18.37
CA VAL A 124 -0.39 -4.71 -17.35
C VAL A 124 -0.67 -3.24 -17.64
N GLN A 125 -0.56 -2.78 -18.88
CA GLN A 125 -0.90 -1.40 -19.26
C GLN A 125 -2.38 -1.08 -19.06
N GLU A 126 -3.26 -2.02 -19.42
CA GLU A 126 -4.71 -1.89 -19.22
C GLU A 126 -5.05 -1.85 -17.73
N LEU A 127 -4.47 -2.74 -16.93
CA LEU A 127 -4.62 -2.77 -15.48
C LEU A 127 -4.10 -1.47 -14.83
N TYR A 128 -2.97 -0.95 -15.29
CA TYR A 128 -2.40 0.31 -14.81
C TYR A 128 -3.37 1.48 -14.99
N ARG A 129 -3.96 1.62 -16.19
CA ARG A 129 -4.96 2.68 -16.47
C ARG A 129 -6.24 2.51 -15.65
N LEU A 130 -6.65 1.27 -15.44
CA LEU A 130 -7.83 0.93 -14.64
C LEU A 130 -7.63 1.25 -13.16
N ARG A 131 -6.43 1.01 -12.61
CA ARG A 131 -6.11 1.25 -11.20
C ARG A 131 -5.71 2.70 -10.90
N LYS A 132 -5.11 3.43 -11.84
CA LYS A 132 -4.75 4.84 -11.66
C LYS A 132 -5.67 5.74 -12.48
N ARG A 133 -6.71 6.27 -11.84
CA ARG A 133 -7.80 7.03 -12.47
C ARG A 133 -7.34 8.35 -13.09
N ARG A 134 -6.26 8.93 -12.57
CA ARG A 134 -5.66 10.17 -13.11
C ARG A 134 -4.71 9.93 -14.27
N THR A 135 -4.52 8.68 -14.70
CA THR A 135 -3.82 8.41 -15.95
C THR A 135 -4.74 8.79 -17.10
N GLY A 136 -4.27 9.60 -18.05
CA GLY A 136 -5.09 10.06 -19.17
C GLY A 136 -5.72 8.92 -19.98
N SER A 137 -6.73 9.26 -20.77
CA SER A 137 -7.45 8.31 -21.63
C SER A 137 -6.79 8.08 -22.99
N GLU A 138 -5.70 8.78 -23.29
CA GLU A 138 -5.04 8.70 -24.58
C GLU A 138 -4.20 7.43 -24.75
N ARG A 139 -3.93 7.02 -26.00
CA ARG A 139 -3.11 5.84 -26.31
C ARG A 139 -1.72 5.87 -25.66
N ASN A 140 -1.14 7.06 -25.53
CA ASN A 140 0.18 7.30 -24.90
C ASN A 140 0.09 7.59 -23.40
N SER A 141 -1.11 7.66 -22.84
CA SER A 141 -1.31 7.75 -21.40
C SER A 141 -1.19 6.35 -20.80
N GLY A 142 -0.52 6.24 -19.65
CA GLY A 142 -0.26 4.94 -19.05
C GLY A 142 1.18 4.79 -18.57
N VAL A 143 1.56 3.52 -18.45
CA VAL A 143 2.92 3.09 -18.23
C VAL A 143 3.55 2.72 -19.59
N ALA A 144 4.80 3.12 -19.82
CA ALA A 144 5.54 2.77 -21.03
C ALA A 144 5.68 1.25 -21.19
N ASN A 145 5.83 0.74 -22.41
CA ASN A 145 5.92 -0.70 -22.65
C ASN A 145 7.14 -1.36 -21.97
N GLU A 146 8.25 -0.62 -21.85
CA GLU A 146 9.45 -1.05 -21.12
C GLU A 146 9.13 -1.29 -19.64
N GLU A 147 8.49 -0.31 -18.99
CA GLU A 147 8.07 -0.41 -17.58
C GLU A 147 6.99 -1.47 -17.38
N ALA A 148 6.03 -1.59 -18.30
CA ALA A 148 5.03 -2.65 -18.28
C ALA A 148 5.68 -4.04 -18.34
N THR A 149 6.75 -4.18 -19.12
CA THR A 149 7.52 -5.44 -19.22
C THR A 149 8.26 -5.74 -17.92
N LYS A 150 8.79 -4.74 -17.23
CA LYS A 150 9.39 -4.92 -15.89
C LYS A 150 8.36 -5.37 -14.87
N ILE A 151 7.19 -4.72 -14.82
CA ILE A 151 6.07 -5.12 -13.93
C ILE A 151 5.62 -6.56 -14.22
N LYS A 152 5.45 -6.91 -15.49
CA LYS A 152 5.15 -8.28 -15.93
C LYS A 152 6.21 -9.28 -15.44
N ASN A 153 7.48 -8.92 -15.54
CA ASN A 153 8.56 -9.78 -15.07
C ASN A 153 8.53 -9.97 -13.54
N CYS A 154 8.12 -8.96 -12.76
CA CYS A 154 7.88 -9.11 -11.33
C CYS A 154 6.75 -10.10 -11.03
N LEU A 155 5.63 -10.05 -11.77
CA LEU A 155 4.54 -11.02 -11.62
C LEU A 155 5.01 -12.46 -11.91
N ARG A 156 5.74 -12.63 -13.02
CA ARG A 156 6.31 -13.93 -13.41
C ARG A 156 7.30 -14.45 -12.37
N GLN A 157 8.23 -13.61 -11.93
CA GLN A 157 9.21 -13.98 -10.91
C GLN A 157 8.51 -14.36 -9.60
N GLY A 158 7.46 -13.62 -9.21
CA GLY A 158 6.62 -13.96 -8.06
C GLY A 158 6.08 -15.39 -8.16
N ARG A 159 5.53 -15.77 -9.31
CA ARG A 159 4.94 -17.09 -9.54
C ARG A 159 5.98 -18.20 -9.55
N GLU A 160 7.07 -18.01 -10.29
CA GLU A 160 8.17 -18.97 -10.39
C GLU A 160 8.77 -19.27 -9.00
N LEU A 161 8.96 -18.24 -8.18
CA LEU A 161 9.47 -18.39 -6.82
C LEU A 161 8.45 -19.03 -5.87
N TYR A 162 7.15 -18.75 -6.04
CA TYR A 162 6.10 -19.43 -5.28
C TYR A 162 6.14 -20.94 -5.55
N LEU A 163 6.18 -21.34 -6.83
CA LEU A 163 6.27 -22.74 -7.25
C LEU A 163 7.57 -23.40 -6.74
N ALA A 164 8.70 -22.69 -6.84
CA ALA A 164 9.97 -23.15 -6.29
C ALA A 164 9.91 -23.30 -4.75
N GLY A 165 9.15 -22.44 -4.05
CA GLY A 165 8.91 -22.53 -2.61
C GLY A 165 8.09 -23.76 -2.23
N LYS A 166 7.13 -24.17 -3.07
CA LYS A 166 6.34 -25.38 -2.82
C LYS A 166 7.18 -26.66 -2.89
N VAL A 167 8.01 -26.78 -3.93
CA VAL A 167 8.79 -27.99 -4.24
C VAL A 167 10.17 -28.01 -3.58
N GLY A 168 10.70 -26.83 -3.20
CA GLY A 168 12.05 -26.68 -2.65
C GLY A 168 12.29 -27.37 -1.31
N SER A 169 13.55 -27.50 -0.92
CA SER A 169 13.92 -28.04 0.39
C SER A 169 13.52 -27.07 1.51
N LEU A 170 13.27 -27.60 2.72
CA LEU A 170 12.81 -26.82 3.88
C LEU A 170 13.68 -25.59 4.20
N MET A 171 14.99 -25.67 3.91
CA MET A 171 15.93 -24.56 4.15
C MET A 171 15.74 -23.38 3.18
N VAL A 172 15.24 -23.62 1.97
CA VAL A 172 15.09 -22.59 0.91
C VAL A 172 13.64 -22.11 0.80
N LYS A 173 12.65 -22.89 1.27
CA LYS A 173 11.22 -22.52 1.18
C LYS A 173 10.93 -21.11 1.73
N PRO A 174 11.37 -20.72 2.93
CA PRO A 174 11.04 -19.40 3.48
C PRO A 174 11.58 -18.27 2.60
N LEU A 175 12.79 -18.45 2.06
CA LEU A 175 13.44 -17.47 1.20
C LEU A 175 12.71 -17.34 -0.15
N ASN A 176 12.30 -18.46 -0.76
CA ASN A 176 11.53 -18.47 -2.00
C ASN A 176 10.17 -17.78 -1.81
N PHE A 177 9.44 -18.07 -0.74
CA PHE A 177 8.16 -17.39 -0.47
C PHE A 177 8.35 -15.90 -0.19
N PHE A 178 9.37 -15.52 0.57
CA PHE A 178 9.68 -14.11 0.83
C PHE A 178 9.93 -13.33 -0.48
N TYR A 179 10.78 -13.85 -1.36
CA TYR A 179 11.06 -13.18 -2.64
C TYR A 179 9.88 -13.24 -3.60
N SER A 180 9.08 -14.30 -3.57
CA SER A 180 7.84 -14.40 -4.34
C SER A 180 6.88 -13.27 -3.98
N ILE A 181 6.58 -13.12 -2.69
CA ILE A 181 5.68 -12.10 -2.16
C ILE A 181 6.23 -10.69 -2.40
N THR A 182 7.54 -10.51 -2.27
CA THR A 182 8.20 -9.22 -2.57
C THR A 182 8.10 -8.85 -4.05
N ALA A 183 8.24 -9.81 -4.96
CA ALA A 183 8.09 -9.57 -6.40
C ALA A 183 6.64 -9.17 -6.74
N TYR A 184 5.64 -9.84 -6.16
CA TYR A 184 4.24 -9.42 -6.30
C TYR A 184 3.98 -8.05 -5.71
N ALA A 185 4.57 -7.74 -4.55
CA ALA A 185 4.46 -6.43 -3.92
C ALA A 185 4.94 -5.31 -4.85
N TYR A 186 6.10 -5.46 -5.51
CA TYR A 186 6.58 -4.47 -6.47
C TYR A 186 5.61 -4.23 -7.63
N ALA A 187 5.03 -5.30 -8.18
CA ALA A 187 4.03 -5.17 -9.24
C ALA A 187 2.77 -4.43 -8.74
N ILE A 188 2.26 -4.80 -7.57
CA ILE A 188 1.10 -4.16 -6.93
C ILE A 188 1.38 -2.68 -6.68
N ILE A 189 2.56 -2.35 -6.16
CA ILE A 189 2.97 -0.97 -5.88
C ILE A 189 2.96 -0.15 -7.14
N LEU A 190 3.64 -0.61 -8.20
CA LEU A 190 3.76 0.16 -9.44
C LEU A 190 2.40 0.38 -10.12
N VAL A 191 1.48 -0.58 -10.02
CA VAL A 191 0.15 -0.50 -10.63
C VAL A 191 -0.81 0.37 -9.82
N ASN A 192 -0.66 0.47 -8.49
CA ASN A 192 -1.64 1.15 -7.64
C ASN A 192 -1.15 2.47 -7.03
N ASN A 193 0.14 2.63 -6.76
CA ASN A 193 0.70 3.80 -6.09
C ASN A 193 0.68 5.04 -7.00
N PRO A 194 0.01 6.14 -6.61
CA PRO A 194 -0.14 7.33 -7.46
C PRO A 194 1.17 8.04 -7.80
N ILE A 195 2.23 7.83 -7.00
CA ILE A 195 3.51 8.55 -7.12
C ILE A 195 4.67 7.67 -7.62
N ARG A 196 4.41 6.40 -7.95
CA ARG A 196 5.42 5.47 -8.48
C ARG A 196 5.10 5.08 -9.92
N PHE A 197 6.09 5.18 -10.79
CA PHE A 197 5.92 4.98 -12.24
C PHE A 197 6.92 4.00 -12.86
N ALA A 198 8.00 3.69 -12.14
CA ALA A 198 9.07 2.83 -12.61
C ALA A 198 9.72 2.08 -11.44
N LEU A 199 10.24 0.88 -11.70
CA LEU A 199 10.82 0.00 -10.68
C LEU A 199 12.02 0.62 -9.97
N GLU A 200 12.83 1.39 -10.71
CA GLU A 200 14.03 2.07 -10.21
C GLU A 200 13.73 3.17 -9.19
N THR A 201 12.47 3.60 -9.09
CA THR A 201 12.04 4.62 -8.13
C THR A 201 11.67 4.03 -6.76
N LEU A 202 11.66 2.70 -6.63
CA LEU A 202 11.33 2.05 -5.37
C LEU A 202 12.53 2.08 -4.40
N PRO A 203 12.30 2.39 -3.11
CA PRO A 203 13.33 2.29 -2.09
C PRO A 203 13.79 0.84 -1.89
N GLY A 204 15.10 0.64 -1.66
CA GLY A 204 15.69 -0.69 -1.45
C GLY A 204 15.51 -1.30 -0.04
N SER A 205 14.84 -0.60 0.88
CA SER A 205 14.56 -1.08 2.25
C SER A 205 13.29 -1.94 2.29
N HIS A 206 13.12 -2.74 3.33
CA HIS A 206 11.86 -3.45 3.60
C HIS A 206 10.75 -2.54 4.11
N GLY A 207 11.09 -1.39 4.71
CA GLY A 207 10.09 -0.47 5.27
C GLY A 207 9.58 -0.87 6.64
N LEU A 208 10.35 -1.68 7.37
CA LEU A 208 9.99 -2.34 8.62
C LEU A 208 11.26 -2.55 9.45
N ASP A 209 11.14 -2.44 10.77
CA ASP A 209 12.15 -2.92 11.71
C ASP A 209 11.65 -4.14 12.48
N PHE A 210 12.54 -5.10 12.72
CA PHE A 210 12.25 -6.29 13.50
C PHE A 210 13.00 -6.25 14.83
N ILE A 211 12.25 -6.32 15.92
CA ILE A 211 12.79 -6.40 17.28
C ILE A 211 12.74 -7.86 17.71
N MET A 212 13.92 -8.45 17.89
CA MET A 212 14.07 -9.85 18.31
C MET A 212 13.39 -10.12 19.66
N ASP A 213 13.47 -9.16 20.57
CA ASP A 213 12.80 -9.23 21.88
C ASP A 213 11.28 -9.14 21.72
N GLY A 214 10.58 -10.21 22.11
CA GLY A 214 9.13 -10.35 21.96
C GLY A 214 8.63 -10.51 20.52
N LEU A 215 9.51 -10.79 19.53
CA LEU A 215 9.17 -10.95 18.12
C LEU A 215 8.32 -9.78 17.56
N LYS A 216 8.66 -8.56 17.94
CA LYS A 216 7.90 -7.35 17.60
C LYS A 216 8.32 -6.78 16.25
N ILE A 217 7.38 -6.15 15.58
CA ILE A 217 7.57 -5.48 14.29
C ILE A 217 7.27 -4.00 14.47
N GLN A 218 8.09 -3.14 13.88
CA GLN A 218 7.87 -1.71 13.84
C GLN A 218 7.68 -1.20 12.41
N PHE A 219 6.76 -0.25 12.25
CA PHE A 219 6.47 0.42 10.99
C PHE A 219 5.97 1.85 11.20
N GLY A 220 6.04 2.66 10.14
CA GLY A 220 5.60 4.06 10.16
C GLY A 220 6.58 4.99 10.88
N GLY A 221 6.23 6.27 10.97
CA GLY A 221 7.01 7.27 11.70
C GLY A 221 8.34 7.59 11.01
N ASP A 222 9.41 7.35 11.76
CA ASP A 222 10.82 7.53 11.41
C ASP A 222 11.48 6.24 10.87
N ILE A 223 10.73 5.15 10.70
CA ILE A 223 11.21 3.93 10.04
C ILE A 223 11.48 4.24 8.55
N PRO A 224 12.67 3.93 8.00
CA PRO A 224 13.02 4.20 6.61
C PRO A 224 11.99 3.63 5.63
N HIS A 225 11.61 4.41 4.63
CA HIS A 225 10.69 3.95 3.59
C HIS A 225 11.23 2.74 2.84
N GLY A 226 10.36 1.79 2.55
CA GLY A 226 10.67 0.54 1.87
C GLY A 226 9.42 -0.14 1.32
N THR A 227 9.55 -1.40 0.90
CA THR A 227 8.46 -2.16 0.27
C THR A 227 7.14 -2.11 1.05
N PHE A 228 7.18 -2.26 2.38
CA PHE A 228 5.96 -2.23 3.20
C PHE A 228 5.28 -0.86 3.20
N SER A 229 6.03 0.22 3.43
CA SER A 229 5.46 1.58 3.41
C SER A 229 4.93 1.93 2.01
N GLU A 230 5.65 1.56 0.95
CA GLU A 230 5.19 1.74 -0.43
C GLU A 230 3.92 0.96 -0.72
N MET A 231 3.76 -0.24 -0.14
CA MET A 231 2.51 -1.00 -0.22
C MET A 231 1.37 -0.27 0.46
N VAL A 232 1.58 0.31 1.65
CA VAL A 232 0.57 1.15 2.32
C VAL A 232 0.16 2.33 1.44
N PHE A 233 1.13 3.04 0.85
CA PHE A 233 0.86 4.18 -0.07
C PHE A 233 0.22 3.77 -1.39
N SER A 234 0.19 2.48 -1.70
CA SER A 234 -0.45 1.93 -2.89
C SER A 234 -1.98 1.85 -2.76
N PHE A 235 -2.51 1.96 -1.54
CA PHE A 235 -3.94 1.92 -1.26
C PHE A 235 -4.40 3.25 -0.63
N PRO A 236 -4.36 4.36 -1.38
CA PRO A 236 -4.84 5.66 -0.90
C PRO A 236 -6.38 5.70 -0.76
N THR A 237 -7.06 4.68 -1.28
CA THR A 237 -8.47 4.38 -1.03
C THR A 237 -8.66 2.90 -0.68
N LEU A 238 -9.76 2.57 0.01
CA LEU A 238 -10.25 1.19 0.13
C LEU A 238 -11.58 1.07 -0.61
N ASP A 239 -11.57 0.27 -1.65
CA ASP A 239 -12.75 -0.02 -2.46
C ASP A 239 -13.52 -1.17 -1.81
N ARG A 240 -14.84 -1.01 -1.68
CA ARG A 240 -15.74 -2.07 -1.22
C ARG A 240 -16.81 -2.31 -2.25
N ARG A 241 -17.04 -3.60 -2.54
CA ARG A 241 -18.08 -4.09 -3.41
C ARG A 241 -18.73 -5.31 -2.81
N GLU A 242 -20.03 -5.23 -2.64
CA GLU A 242 -20.94 -6.33 -2.28
C GLU A 242 -22.09 -6.34 -3.29
N ALA A 243 -22.86 -7.43 -3.33
CA ALA A 243 -23.87 -7.66 -4.37
C ALA A 243 -24.91 -6.53 -4.57
N ARG A 244 -25.08 -5.65 -3.58
CA ARG A 244 -26.04 -4.53 -3.62
C ARG A 244 -25.45 -3.21 -3.13
N LEU A 245 -24.13 -3.14 -2.97
CA LEU A 245 -23.49 -2.01 -2.31
C LEU A 245 -22.07 -1.82 -2.80
N ASP A 246 -21.71 -0.59 -3.13
CA ASP A 246 -20.35 -0.26 -3.48
C ASP A 246 -19.98 1.13 -2.96
N PHE A 247 -18.78 1.24 -2.40
CA PHE A 247 -18.27 2.52 -1.92
C PHE A 247 -16.74 2.55 -1.89
N VAL A 248 -16.20 3.76 -1.78
CA VAL A 248 -14.77 4.01 -1.71
C VAL A 248 -14.49 4.80 -0.45
N GLN A 249 -13.65 4.26 0.43
CA GLN A 249 -13.15 4.94 1.62
C GLN A 249 -11.89 5.74 1.27
N ASP A 250 -11.84 7.01 1.68
CA ASP A 250 -10.67 7.87 1.60
C ASP A 250 -9.68 7.52 2.73
N ASN A 251 -8.44 7.19 2.37
CA ASN A 251 -7.37 6.86 3.31
C ASN A 251 -6.23 7.89 3.35
N VAL A 252 -6.38 9.09 2.76
CA VAL A 252 -5.33 10.13 2.79
C VAL A 252 -4.94 10.47 4.23
N ALA A 253 -5.90 10.53 5.14
CA ALA A 253 -5.63 10.73 6.57
C ALA A 253 -4.72 9.62 7.11
N THR A 254 -5.05 8.35 6.86
CA THR A 254 -4.20 7.20 7.23
C THR A 254 -2.79 7.32 6.67
N LEU A 255 -2.62 7.72 5.41
CA LEU A 255 -1.29 7.87 4.82
C LEU A 255 -0.48 8.96 5.53
N ARG A 256 -1.13 10.07 5.91
CA ARG A 256 -0.51 11.12 6.73
C ARG A 256 -0.10 10.60 8.10
N GLU A 257 -0.99 9.89 8.77
CA GLU A 257 -0.72 9.34 10.09
C GLU A 257 0.37 8.27 10.07
N PHE A 258 0.50 7.52 8.96
CA PHE A 258 1.58 6.56 8.78
C PHE A 258 2.97 7.19 8.84
N HIS A 259 3.13 8.44 8.39
CA HIS A 259 4.38 9.18 8.55
C HIS A 259 4.58 9.70 9.98
N GLN A 260 3.51 9.98 10.71
CA GLN A 260 3.59 10.61 12.02
C GLN A 260 3.73 9.62 13.16
N PHE A 261 3.18 8.42 13.01
CA PHE A 261 3.11 7.41 14.07
C PHE A 261 4.01 6.22 13.76
N ARG A 262 4.88 5.87 14.70
CA ARG A 262 5.56 4.58 14.72
C ARG A 262 4.70 3.61 15.51
N CYS A 263 4.28 2.53 14.85
CA CYS A 263 3.54 1.43 15.48
C CYS A 263 4.49 0.27 15.76
N THR A 264 4.44 -0.28 16.97
CA THR A 264 5.11 -1.50 17.38
C THR A 264 4.04 -2.55 17.64
N THR A 265 4.14 -3.73 17.03
CA THR A 265 3.14 -4.79 17.16
C THR A 265 3.76 -6.17 17.27
N THR A 266 3.08 -7.07 17.95
CA THR A 266 3.42 -8.50 17.96
C THR A 266 2.76 -9.25 16.81
N TRP A 267 3.24 -10.47 16.54
CA TRP A 267 2.62 -11.39 15.60
C TRP A 267 1.20 -11.80 15.99
N GLY A 268 0.95 -12.05 17.28
CA GLY A 268 -0.38 -12.39 17.77
C GLY A 268 -1.42 -11.31 17.44
N THR A 269 -1.08 -10.04 17.59
CA THR A 269 -1.97 -8.93 17.18
C THR A 269 -2.28 -8.98 15.68
N LEU A 270 -1.28 -9.18 14.81
CA LEU A 270 -1.52 -9.28 13.36
C LEU A 270 -2.39 -10.50 13.01
N LEU A 271 -2.13 -11.66 13.62
CA LEU A 271 -2.90 -12.88 13.38
C LEU A 271 -4.37 -12.74 13.84
N SER A 272 -4.62 -11.98 14.90
CA SER A 272 -5.97 -11.69 15.39
C SER A 272 -6.83 -10.85 14.43
N MET A 273 -6.21 -10.23 13.43
CA MET A 273 -6.88 -9.38 12.44
C MET A 273 -7.32 -10.16 11.20
N VAL A 274 -6.98 -11.46 11.08
CA VAL A 274 -7.28 -12.28 9.91
C VAL A 274 -8.58 -13.06 10.13
N PRO A 275 -9.66 -12.81 9.36
CA PRO A 275 -10.95 -13.49 9.54
C PRO A 275 -10.85 -15.02 9.52
N GLU A 276 -10.07 -15.57 8.61
CA GLU A 276 -9.88 -17.02 8.43
C GLU A 276 -9.22 -17.68 9.65
N LEU A 277 -8.49 -16.91 10.45
CA LEU A 277 -7.82 -17.38 11.66
C LEU A 277 -8.63 -17.12 12.94
N ARG A 278 -9.83 -16.52 12.86
CA ARG A 278 -10.64 -16.12 14.02
C ARG A 278 -10.79 -17.22 15.06
N ASP A 279 -11.26 -18.39 14.64
CA ASP A 279 -11.53 -19.51 15.55
C ASP A 279 -10.25 -20.18 16.06
N TYR A 280 -9.26 -20.33 15.18
CA TYR A 280 -7.95 -20.87 15.56
C TYR A 280 -7.23 -19.97 16.56
N TYR A 281 -7.25 -18.65 16.35
CA TYR A 281 -6.70 -17.66 17.25
C TYR A 281 -7.33 -17.79 18.64
N ARG A 282 -8.67 -17.86 18.71
CA ARG A 282 -9.39 -18.06 19.96
C ARG A 282 -9.03 -19.38 20.65
N LEU A 283 -8.95 -20.47 19.89
CA LEU A 283 -8.63 -21.79 20.42
C LEU A 283 -7.25 -21.82 21.08
N VAL A 284 -6.26 -21.20 20.41
CA VAL A 284 -4.84 -21.24 20.78
C VAL A 284 -4.51 -20.22 21.88
N THR A 285 -4.98 -18.98 21.76
CA THR A 285 -4.64 -17.90 22.70
C THR A 285 -5.59 -17.81 23.90
N LYS A 286 -6.75 -18.48 23.83
CA LYS A 286 -7.89 -18.28 24.75
C LYS A 286 -8.40 -16.84 24.78
N ARG A 287 -8.00 -16.01 23.81
CA ARG A 287 -8.42 -14.62 23.69
C ARG A 287 -9.36 -14.43 22.50
N PRO A 288 -10.26 -13.44 22.60
CA PRO A 288 -10.78 -12.71 21.45
C PRO A 288 -9.93 -12.58 20.18
N SER A 289 -10.47 -12.96 19.03
CA SER A 289 -10.05 -12.33 17.75
C SER A 289 -10.55 -10.87 17.68
N ARG A 290 -9.92 -10.04 16.84
CA ARG A 290 -10.38 -8.68 16.48
C ARG A 290 -11.35 -8.67 15.31
N THR A 291 -11.65 -9.84 14.75
CA THR A 291 -12.50 -10.00 13.59
C THR A 291 -13.97 -10.18 13.98
N HIS A 292 -14.83 -9.36 13.39
CA HIS A 292 -16.27 -9.34 13.60
C HIS A 292 -16.99 -9.40 12.25
N PRO A 293 -17.99 -10.27 12.07
CA PRO A 293 -18.77 -10.29 10.83
C PRO A 293 -19.37 -8.92 10.56
N LEU A 294 -19.39 -8.51 9.28
CA LEU A 294 -19.95 -7.24 8.86
C LEU A 294 -20.98 -7.48 7.76
N GLU A 295 -22.21 -7.02 7.99
CA GLU A 295 -23.24 -6.90 6.96
C GLU A 295 -23.54 -5.42 6.73
N ILE A 296 -23.60 -4.99 5.47
CA ILE A 296 -23.90 -3.61 5.13
C ILE A 296 -25.19 -3.57 4.32
N SER A 297 -26.15 -2.79 4.80
CA SER A 297 -27.47 -2.68 4.19
C SER A 297 -27.82 -1.23 3.90
N GLN A 298 -28.47 -0.97 2.76
CA GLN A 298 -29.06 0.35 2.51
C GLN A 298 -30.45 0.39 3.14
N GLU A 299 -30.70 1.37 4.00
CA GLU A 299 -32.00 1.51 4.64
C GLU A 299 -33.04 1.96 3.62
N ARG A 300 -34.07 1.14 3.40
CA ARG A 300 -35.10 1.41 2.37
C ARG A 300 -35.97 2.64 2.70
N SER A 301 -36.12 2.96 3.98
CA SER A 301 -36.97 4.04 4.48
C SER A 301 -36.30 5.41 4.39
N VAL A 302 -34.97 5.48 4.40
CA VAL A 302 -34.20 6.73 4.33
C VAL A 302 -33.23 6.64 3.15
N ARG A 303 -33.57 7.33 2.05
CA ARG A 303 -32.69 7.38 0.88
C ARG A 303 -31.30 7.87 1.26
N GLY A 304 -30.29 7.10 0.89
CA GLY A 304 -28.90 7.47 1.12
C GLY A 304 -28.40 7.24 2.54
N LEU A 305 -29.04 6.36 3.33
CA LEU A 305 -28.50 5.90 4.61
C LEU A 305 -27.99 4.46 4.50
N TYR A 306 -26.77 4.25 4.97
CA TYR A 306 -26.07 2.97 4.99
C TYR A 306 -25.99 2.49 6.43
N ARG A 307 -26.52 1.31 6.72
CA ARG A 307 -26.47 0.69 8.04
C ARG A 307 -25.46 -0.45 8.05
N PHE A 308 -24.46 -0.33 8.90
CA PHE A 308 -23.44 -1.33 9.18
C PHE A 308 -23.89 -2.16 10.38
N HIS A 309 -24.03 -3.47 10.20
CA HIS A 309 -24.31 -4.44 11.25
C HIS A 309 -23.00 -5.15 11.60
N ILE A 310 -22.44 -4.83 12.76
CA ILE A 310 -21.11 -5.29 13.18
C ILE A 310 -21.25 -6.30 14.32
N GLY A 311 -20.74 -7.50 14.10
CA GLY A 311 -20.74 -8.60 15.06
C GLY A 311 -21.75 -9.70 14.75
N ASP A 312 -21.64 -10.80 15.48
CA ASP A 312 -22.52 -11.98 15.39
C ASP A 312 -23.56 -12.06 16.53
N GLY A 313 -23.60 -11.06 17.41
CA GLY A 313 -24.50 -11.04 18.56
C GLY A 313 -24.01 -11.88 19.76
N GLU A 314 -23.00 -12.73 19.56
CA GLU A 314 -22.37 -13.48 20.66
C GLU A 314 -21.33 -12.61 21.38
N ARG A 315 -20.60 -11.80 20.61
CA ARG A 315 -19.53 -10.96 21.14
C ARG A 315 -19.57 -9.56 20.58
N GLN A 316 -19.59 -8.59 21.49
CA GLN A 316 -19.62 -7.20 21.11
C GLN A 316 -18.23 -6.72 20.65
N PRO A 317 -18.15 -6.01 19.51
CA PRO A 317 -16.96 -5.25 19.14
C PRO A 317 -16.65 -4.14 20.14
N ASN A 318 -15.39 -3.77 20.27
CA ASN A 318 -14.98 -2.65 21.12
C ASN A 318 -15.65 -1.33 20.67
N ARG A 319 -16.54 -0.80 21.52
CA ARG A 319 -17.30 0.42 21.23
C ARG A 319 -16.41 1.63 20.93
N ALA A 320 -15.32 1.81 21.68
CA ALA A 320 -14.40 2.93 21.46
C ALA A 320 -13.70 2.82 20.08
N ASP A 321 -13.51 1.60 19.58
CA ASP A 321 -12.97 1.40 18.24
C ASP A 321 -13.98 1.74 17.15
N ILE A 322 -15.25 1.35 17.33
CA ILE A 322 -16.33 1.73 16.41
C ILE A 322 -16.51 3.24 16.36
N GLU A 323 -16.52 3.91 17.52
CA GLU A 323 -16.62 5.39 17.60
C GLU A 323 -15.49 6.09 16.84
N ARG A 324 -14.28 5.53 16.87
CA ARG A 324 -13.13 6.04 16.10
C ARG A 324 -13.22 5.72 14.60
N SER A 325 -13.77 4.56 14.25
CA SER A 325 -13.94 4.11 12.87
C SER A 325 -15.08 4.82 12.15
N PHE A 326 -16.10 5.28 12.88
CA PHE A 326 -17.28 5.94 12.33
C PHE A 326 -17.54 7.28 13.04
N PRO A 327 -16.69 8.30 12.78
CA PRO A 327 -16.81 9.59 13.45
C PRO A 327 -18.15 10.25 13.13
N GLU A 328 -18.73 10.93 14.13
CA GLU A 328 -19.97 11.73 13.98
C GLU A 328 -21.20 10.91 13.54
N THR A 329 -21.24 9.62 13.86
CA THR A 329 -22.36 8.72 13.53
C THR A 329 -23.11 8.26 14.78
N THR A 330 -24.39 7.94 14.59
CA THR A 330 -25.20 7.34 15.66
C THR A 330 -24.89 5.85 15.73
N ILE A 331 -24.38 5.41 16.88
CA ILE A 331 -24.14 4.00 17.18
C ILE A 331 -25.25 3.52 18.11
N SER A 332 -25.95 2.47 17.68
CA SER A 332 -26.95 1.78 18.49
C SER A 332 -26.59 0.30 18.62
N GLU A 333 -27.26 -0.41 19.52
CA GLU A 333 -27.06 -1.84 19.72
C GLU A 333 -28.38 -2.57 19.50
N LYS A 334 -28.32 -3.69 18.79
CA LYS A 334 -29.46 -4.59 18.62
C LYS A 334 -28.99 -6.04 18.58
N HIS A 335 -29.57 -6.89 19.43
CA HIS A 335 -29.24 -8.32 19.51
C HIS A 335 -27.72 -8.61 19.65
N GLY A 336 -27.00 -7.78 20.40
CA GLY A 336 -25.55 -7.90 20.60
C GLY A 336 -24.70 -7.46 19.40
N GLN A 337 -25.31 -6.93 18.34
CA GLN A 337 -24.62 -6.30 17.21
C GLN A 337 -24.57 -4.79 17.39
N ALA A 338 -23.46 -4.17 17.00
CA ALA A 338 -23.38 -2.73 16.87
C ALA A 338 -23.96 -2.32 15.51
N LEU A 339 -24.90 -1.37 15.53
CA LEU A 339 -25.54 -0.80 14.36
C LEU A 339 -25.04 0.63 14.18
N VAL A 340 -24.42 0.90 13.03
CA VAL A 340 -23.90 2.22 12.69
C VAL A 340 -24.57 2.76 11.44
N ASP A 341 -25.21 3.92 11.58
CA ASP A 341 -25.91 4.59 10.49
C ASP A 341 -25.04 5.70 9.89
N VAL A 342 -24.65 5.52 8.63
CA VAL A 342 -23.75 6.40 7.89
C VAL A 342 -24.47 6.99 6.68
N PRO A 343 -24.60 8.32 6.58
CA PRO A 343 -25.10 8.95 5.37
C PRO A 343 -24.17 8.68 4.17
N ALA A 344 -24.75 8.49 2.98
CA ALA A 344 -24.01 8.25 1.74
C ALA A 344 -22.97 9.35 1.45
N SER A 345 -23.29 10.60 1.81
CA SER A 345 -22.38 11.75 1.68
C SER A 345 -21.11 11.60 2.51
N ASN A 346 -21.17 10.86 3.63
CA ASN A 346 -20.08 10.71 4.59
C ASN A 346 -19.44 9.32 4.52
N LEU A 347 -19.96 8.42 3.67
CA LEU A 347 -19.51 7.04 3.57
C LEU A 347 -18.03 6.92 3.20
N HIS A 348 -17.53 7.84 2.38
CA HIS A 348 -16.11 7.90 2.02
C HIS A 348 -15.20 8.36 3.16
N GLN A 349 -15.74 8.97 4.22
CA GLN A 349 -14.99 9.56 5.33
C GLN A 349 -14.83 8.61 6.52
N ILE A 350 -15.47 7.44 6.48
CA ILE A 350 -15.30 6.42 7.52
C ILE A 350 -13.83 5.98 7.58
N ARG A 351 -13.41 5.46 8.73
CA ARG A 351 -12.04 5.01 8.99
C ARG A 351 -11.97 3.55 9.41
N ALA A 352 -13.03 2.80 9.12
CA ALA A 352 -13.14 1.39 9.48
C ALA A 352 -12.06 0.54 8.80
N CYS A 353 -11.49 -0.40 9.55
CA CYS A 353 -10.69 -1.47 8.97
C CYS A 353 -11.64 -2.59 8.55
N ILE A 354 -11.92 -2.68 7.26
CA ILE A 354 -12.78 -3.71 6.69
C ILE A 354 -11.89 -4.66 5.90
N THR A 355 -12.15 -5.97 5.95
CA THR A 355 -11.46 -6.98 5.14
C THR A 355 -12.49 -7.88 4.47
N THR A 356 -12.10 -8.51 3.38
CA THR A 356 -12.94 -9.50 2.71
C THR A 356 -12.28 -10.86 2.86
N ASP A 357 -12.99 -11.84 3.43
CA ASP A 357 -12.43 -13.18 3.58
C ASP A 357 -12.33 -13.91 2.23
N ALA A 358 -11.65 -15.04 2.21
CA ALA A 358 -11.50 -15.89 1.03
C ALA A 358 -12.84 -16.34 0.39
N ARG A 359 -13.97 -16.24 1.12
CA ARG A 359 -15.32 -16.56 0.64
C ARG A 359 -16.09 -15.33 0.15
N GLY A 360 -15.46 -14.16 0.15
CA GLY A 360 -16.09 -12.91 -0.27
C GLY A 360 -16.97 -12.26 0.79
N LYS A 361 -16.94 -12.68 2.05
CA LYS A 361 -17.70 -12.04 3.13
C LYS A 361 -16.92 -10.87 3.74
N SER A 362 -17.63 -9.82 4.10
CA SER A 362 -17.06 -8.64 4.75
C SER A 362 -16.90 -8.85 6.26
N TRP A 363 -15.80 -8.34 6.78
CA TRP A 363 -15.47 -8.38 8.20
C TRP A 363 -15.01 -7.00 8.67
N TYR A 364 -15.51 -6.58 9.83
CA TYR A 364 -14.96 -5.46 10.58
C TYR A 364 -13.82 -5.95 11.44
N ILE A 365 -12.69 -5.25 11.38
CA ILE A 365 -11.49 -5.54 12.15
C ILE A 365 -11.29 -4.43 13.17
N GLU A 366 -11.26 -4.77 14.46
CA GLU A 366 -10.87 -3.79 15.48
C GLU A 366 -9.44 -3.32 15.19
N ASN A 367 -9.22 -2.02 15.13
CA ASN A 367 -7.96 -1.47 14.62
C ASN A 367 -6.94 -1.21 15.77
N PRO A 368 -5.93 -2.08 15.96
CA PRO A 368 -4.89 -1.84 16.96
C PRO A 368 -3.95 -0.67 16.61
N PHE A 369 -4.00 -0.17 15.37
CA PHE A 369 -3.04 0.80 14.86
C PHE A 369 -3.60 2.21 14.71
N PHE A 370 -4.80 2.48 15.27
CA PHE A 370 -5.42 3.80 15.15
C PHE A 370 -4.43 4.90 15.60
N PRO A 371 -4.24 5.97 14.80
CA PRO A 371 -5.08 6.43 13.69
C PRO A 371 -4.75 5.86 12.29
N ILE A 372 -3.88 4.86 12.16
CA ILE A 372 -3.54 4.22 10.88
C ILE A 372 -4.51 3.08 10.58
N THR A 373 -5.20 3.09 9.44
CA THR A 373 -5.99 1.95 8.95
C THR A 373 -5.20 1.15 7.92
N LEU A 374 -4.66 -0.02 8.30
CA LEU A 374 -3.89 -0.83 7.36
C LEU A 374 -4.78 -1.49 6.28
N PRO A 375 -4.41 -1.40 4.99
CA PRO A 375 -5.02 -2.20 3.94
C PRO A 375 -4.81 -3.71 4.18
N GLU A 376 -5.79 -4.52 3.79
CA GLU A 376 -5.74 -5.98 3.94
C GLU A 376 -4.49 -6.60 3.29
N ALA A 377 -4.13 -6.14 2.09
CA ALA A 377 -2.92 -6.60 1.39
C ALA A 377 -1.64 -6.34 2.20
N CYS A 378 -1.59 -5.26 2.99
CA CYS A 378 -0.45 -4.96 3.85
C CYS A 378 -0.37 -5.91 5.05
N LEU A 379 -1.53 -6.27 5.64
CA LEU A 379 -1.60 -7.27 6.70
C LEU A 379 -1.09 -8.63 6.21
N HIS A 380 -1.60 -9.11 5.07
CA HIS A 380 -1.18 -10.37 4.48
C HIS A 380 0.29 -10.34 4.07
N PHE A 381 0.75 -9.28 3.41
CA PHE A 381 2.17 -9.12 3.08
C PHE A 381 3.03 -9.23 4.34
N ARG A 382 2.64 -8.57 5.45
CA ARG A 382 3.42 -8.64 6.69
C ARG A 382 3.44 -10.02 7.31
N ILE A 383 2.29 -10.70 7.37
CA ILE A 383 2.17 -12.04 7.95
C ILE A 383 2.94 -13.08 7.13
N THR A 384 3.03 -12.89 5.82
CA THR A 384 3.63 -13.87 4.91
C THR A 384 5.06 -13.53 4.51
N SER A 385 5.54 -12.31 4.80
CA SER A 385 6.94 -11.88 4.65
C SER A 385 7.66 -11.81 6.00
N PRO A 386 7.78 -12.92 6.78
CA PRO A 386 8.66 -12.87 7.93
C PRO A 386 10.04 -12.49 7.42
N THR A 387 10.48 -11.29 7.83
CA THR A 387 11.85 -10.82 7.68
C THR A 387 12.77 -11.96 8.13
N PRO A 388 13.94 -12.19 7.50
CA PRO A 388 14.78 -13.38 7.70
C PRO A 388 15.27 -13.52 9.14
N VAL A 389 14.41 -14.02 10.00
CA VAL A 389 14.64 -14.38 11.41
C VAL A 389 14.68 -15.91 11.53
N LEU A 390 14.29 -16.63 10.46
CA LEU A 390 14.27 -18.09 10.40
C LEU A 390 15.39 -18.69 9.53
N THR A 391 16.27 -17.88 8.94
CA THR A 391 17.49 -18.39 8.30
C THR A 391 18.66 -18.33 9.28
N PRO A 392 19.32 -19.47 9.59
CA PRO A 392 20.56 -19.44 10.36
C PRO A 392 21.57 -18.54 9.66
N ARG A 393 22.19 -17.60 10.39
CA ARG A 393 23.33 -16.84 9.88
C ARG A 393 24.45 -17.84 9.56
N VAL A 394 24.67 -18.14 8.29
CA VAL A 394 25.90 -18.83 7.87
C VAL A 394 27.06 -17.87 8.13
N PRO A 395 28.10 -18.25 8.90
CA PRO A 395 29.25 -17.38 9.13
C PRO A 395 29.91 -17.04 7.79
N ARG A 396 30.15 -15.76 7.54
CA ARG A 396 30.96 -15.32 6.38
C ARG A 396 32.37 -15.90 6.52
N ALA A 397 32.67 -16.96 5.77
CA ALA A 397 34.05 -17.38 5.53
C ALA A 397 34.75 -16.25 4.76
N GLN A 398 35.86 -15.75 5.31
CA GLN A 398 36.69 -14.76 4.64
C GLN A 398 37.25 -15.38 3.35
N ALA A 399 36.84 -14.86 2.20
CA ALA A 399 37.38 -15.27 0.91
C ALA A 399 38.83 -14.73 0.74
N PRO A 400 39.77 -15.53 0.23
CA PRO A 400 41.15 -15.09 0.01
C PRO A 400 41.25 -14.20 -1.23
N ARG A 401 42.05 -13.13 -1.13
CA ARG A 401 42.35 -12.17 -2.21
C ARG A 401 42.92 -12.89 -3.44
N ARG A 402 42.25 -12.78 -4.60
CA ARG A 402 42.80 -13.22 -5.90
C ARG A 402 43.66 -12.13 -6.53
N LYS A 403 44.82 -12.54 -7.07
CA LYS A 403 45.66 -11.79 -8.01
C LYS A 403 45.00 -11.75 -9.40
N GLU A 404 45.13 -10.63 -10.09
CA GLU A 404 44.73 -10.44 -11.50
C GLU A 404 45.50 -11.39 -12.45
N PRO A 405 44.91 -11.71 -13.63
CA PRO A 405 45.50 -11.13 -14.85
C PRO A 405 44.52 -10.81 -16.02
N GLN A 406 44.89 -9.73 -16.72
CA GLN A 406 44.93 -9.43 -18.17
C GLN A 406 43.86 -9.93 -19.19
N HIS A 407 43.45 -8.95 -20.01
CA HIS A 407 42.59 -8.94 -21.22
C HIS A 407 42.65 -10.12 -22.20
N VAL A 408 41.47 -10.49 -22.76
CA VAL A 408 41.23 -10.75 -24.21
C VAL A 408 39.78 -10.36 -24.58
N TYR A 409 39.60 -9.70 -25.74
CA TYR A 409 38.33 -9.28 -26.35
C TYR A 409 37.47 -10.44 -26.88
N GLY A 410 36.15 -10.29 -26.85
CA GLY A 410 35.19 -11.11 -27.60
C GLY A 410 33.74 -10.65 -27.44
N THR A 411 33.13 -10.16 -28.51
CA THR A 411 31.73 -9.74 -28.62
C THR A 411 30.77 -10.93 -28.67
N THR A 412 29.71 -10.91 -27.85
CA THR A 412 28.37 -11.46 -28.19
C THR A 412 27.29 -10.88 -27.26
N SER A 413 26.11 -10.69 -27.86
CA SER A 413 24.84 -10.19 -27.33
C SER A 413 24.43 -10.72 -25.95
N GLY A 414 24.15 -9.80 -25.01
CA GLY A 414 23.68 -10.09 -23.66
C GLY A 414 22.21 -9.70 -23.46
N SER A 415 21.40 -10.68 -23.10
CA SER A 415 20.09 -10.52 -22.46
C SER A 415 20.25 -9.86 -21.08
N HIS A 416 19.56 -8.75 -20.86
CA HIS A 416 19.53 -8.10 -19.54
C HIS A 416 18.60 -8.85 -18.58
N SER A 417 19.20 -9.64 -17.70
CA SER A 417 18.60 -10.06 -16.43
C SER A 417 18.48 -8.85 -15.50
N CYS A 418 17.32 -8.70 -14.86
CA CYS A 418 17.13 -7.72 -13.81
C CYS A 418 18.02 -8.07 -12.62
N GLY A 419 18.91 -7.15 -12.26
CA GLY A 419 19.52 -7.00 -10.93
C GLY A 419 19.92 -8.28 -10.21
N GLY A 420 21.02 -8.89 -10.63
CA GLY A 420 21.74 -9.83 -9.76
C GLY A 420 22.28 -9.08 -8.54
N LEU A 421 21.66 -9.28 -7.38
CA LEU A 421 22.36 -9.11 -6.11
C LEU A 421 23.39 -10.23 -6.03
N ALA A 422 24.66 -9.84 -6.09
CA ALA A 422 25.82 -10.73 -6.02
C ALA A 422 25.80 -11.55 -4.72
N TYR A 423 26.07 -12.85 -4.86
CA TYR A 423 26.58 -13.70 -3.78
C TYR A 423 28.04 -13.36 -3.48
#